data_AF-A0A345JSX3-F1
#
_entry.id   AF-A0A345JSX3-F1
#
_cell.length_a   1.000
_cell.length_b   1.000
_cell.length_c   1.000
_cell.angle_alpha   90.00
_cell.angle_beta   90.00
_cell.angle_gamma   90.00
#
_symmetry.space_group_name_H-M   'P 1'
#
loop_
_entity.id
_entity.type
_entity.pdbx_description
1 polymer ?
#
loop_
_entity_poly.entity_id
_entity_poly.type
_entity_poly.pdbx_seq_one_letter_code
_entity_poly.pdbx_strand_id
1 'polypeptide(L)'
;MAQYSKKNLNRESTRGFTLVELMVAVTISAIVIVMAINIYFSAKKNYQKTKLEADQDIKALTTKKIFYDAIINAGLSCKYGAKQQYINRTAVNQGNANFIYNGSAIRVGEISNITNFIQNSLGDNKGFLYQNNTNYIMIKSEKSFTSLASRPINLSLPLATSQQWHSGDYLALCNNDYVDIVKVASIDKDKSRVNLVIAPANEFDRGDYVGKFSVQIFYIAAIHDQKNSQKIIYSLYMYNKEGSKSAAIYPLIEGVSNLNISYSILNKDNLIWKHIIKDTDVDDLKIKALKISFRLNDKYFEKIILL
;
A
#
# COMPACT_ATOMS: atom_id res chain seq x y z
N MET A 1 3.20 38.83 -87.42
CA MET A 1 4.67 38.78 -87.24
C MET A 1 4.96 38.76 -85.75
N ALA A 2 5.41 37.62 -85.24
CA ALA A 2 5.64 37.38 -83.81
C ALA A 2 7.12 37.57 -83.46
N GLN A 3 7.42 38.44 -82.51
CA GLN A 3 8.71 38.49 -81.81
C GLN A 3 8.63 37.59 -80.58
N TYR A 4 9.29 36.43 -80.62
CA TYR A 4 9.48 35.58 -79.45
C TYR A 4 10.72 36.04 -78.67
N SER A 5 10.48 36.46 -77.43
CA SER A 5 11.47 36.79 -76.41
C SER A 5 12.30 35.57 -76.05
N LYS A 6 13.62 35.63 -76.27
CA LYS A 6 14.59 34.64 -75.78
C LYS A 6 14.78 34.84 -74.27
N LYS A 7 14.21 33.94 -73.48
CA LYS A 7 14.49 33.82 -72.04
C LYS A 7 15.83 33.08 -71.88
N ASN A 8 16.88 33.80 -71.46
CA ASN A 8 18.18 33.22 -71.11
C ASN A 8 18.03 32.28 -69.90
N LEU A 9 18.14 30.97 -70.13
CA LEU A 9 18.45 30.00 -69.09
C LEU A 9 19.97 30.06 -68.88
N ASN A 10 20.39 30.76 -67.82
CA ASN A 10 21.73 30.59 -67.25
C ASN A 10 21.90 29.10 -66.90
N ARG A 11 22.63 28.37 -67.75
CA ARG A 11 23.19 27.07 -67.39
C ARG A 11 24.37 27.34 -66.47
N GLU A 12 24.13 27.25 -65.16
CA GLU A 12 25.23 27.09 -64.22
C GLU A 12 26.07 25.88 -64.65
N SER A 13 27.36 26.11 -64.84
CA SER A 13 28.35 25.09 -65.12
C SER A 13 28.42 24.16 -63.92
N THR A 14 27.91 22.94 -64.07
CA THR A 14 28.21 21.83 -63.15
C THR A 14 29.71 21.52 -63.26
N ARG A 15 30.53 22.21 -62.48
CA ARG A 15 31.94 21.83 -62.25
C ARG A 15 31.94 20.44 -61.62
N GLY A 16 32.53 19.47 -62.30
CA GLY A 16 32.72 18.12 -61.76
C GLY A 16 33.63 18.16 -60.53
N PHE A 17 33.29 17.39 -59.50
CA PHE A 17 34.11 17.24 -58.30
C PHE A 17 35.40 16.50 -58.63
N THR A 18 36.50 16.94 -58.04
CA THR A 18 37.76 16.20 -58.13
C THR A 18 37.73 14.96 -57.22
N LEU A 19 38.44 13.90 -57.60
CA LEU A 19 38.47 12.64 -56.85
C LEU A 19 38.97 12.84 -55.40
N VAL A 20 39.86 13.82 -55.19
CA VAL A 20 40.38 14.21 -53.87
C VAL A 20 39.28 14.86 -53.01
N GLU A 21 38.49 15.77 -53.56
CA GLU A 21 37.38 16.40 -52.83
C GLU A 21 36.32 15.36 -52.40
N LEU A 22 36.03 14.39 -53.28
CA LEU A 22 35.11 13.30 -52.96
C LEU A 22 35.64 12.44 -51.79
N MET A 23 36.93 12.09 -51.81
CA MET A 23 37.55 11.26 -50.79
C MET A 23 37.60 11.96 -49.42
N VAL A 24 37.89 13.27 -49.40
CA VAL A 24 37.85 14.08 -48.19
C VAL A 24 36.42 14.17 -47.64
N ALA A 25 35.42 14.41 -48.50
CA ALA A 25 34.02 14.49 -48.09
C ALA A 25 33.49 13.17 -47.50
N VAL A 26 33.86 12.03 -48.09
CA VAL A 26 33.51 10.70 -47.57
C VAL A 26 34.16 10.45 -46.22
N THR A 27 35.42 10.85 -46.04
CA THR A 27 36.15 10.66 -44.79
C THR A 27 35.55 11.50 -43.66
N ILE A 28 35.23 12.77 -43.92
CA ILE A 28 34.54 13.64 -42.95
C ILE A 28 33.16 13.07 -42.61
N SER A 29 32.41 12.62 -43.61
CA SER A 29 31.09 12.00 -43.39
C SER A 29 31.18 10.74 -42.53
N ALA A 30 32.18 9.89 -42.78
CA ALA A 30 32.42 8.69 -41.99
C ALA A 30 32.74 9.02 -40.52
N ILE A 31 33.59 10.03 -40.26
CA ILE A 31 33.92 10.49 -38.90
C ILE A 31 32.66 10.99 -38.18
N VAL A 32 31.84 11.82 -38.85
CA VAL A 32 30.62 12.37 -38.27
C VAL A 32 29.61 11.27 -37.94
N ILE A 33 29.44 10.28 -38.83
CA ILE A 33 28.56 9.13 -38.59
C ILE A 33 29.02 8.33 -37.37
N VAL A 34 30.33 8.04 -37.26
CA VAL A 34 30.88 7.32 -36.10
C VAL A 34 30.67 8.11 -34.80
N MET A 35 30.91 9.43 -34.81
CA MET A 35 30.61 10.27 -33.65
C MET A 35 29.12 10.24 -33.29
N ALA A 36 28.23 10.37 -34.26
CA ALA A 36 26.78 10.35 -34.04
C ALA A 36 26.31 9.01 -33.45
N ILE A 37 26.85 7.88 -33.91
CA ILE A 37 26.58 6.55 -33.36
C ILE A 37 27.02 6.47 -31.89
N ASN A 38 28.23 6.93 -31.58
CA ASN A 38 28.74 6.93 -30.21
C ASN A 38 27.91 7.83 -29.27
N ILE A 39 27.50 9.01 -29.74
CA ILE A 39 26.61 9.92 -29.00
C ILE A 39 25.26 9.24 -28.76
N TYR A 40 24.67 8.61 -29.77
CA TYR A 40 23.41 7.90 -29.64
C TYR A 40 23.49 6.77 -28.59
N PHE A 41 24.52 5.94 -28.63
CA PHE A 41 24.71 4.87 -27.64
C PHE A 41 24.92 5.41 -26.22
N SER A 42 25.72 6.48 -26.09
CA SER A 42 25.93 7.15 -24.80
C SER A 42 24.64 7.75 -24.25
N ALA A 43 23.88 8.48 -25.08
CA ALA A 43 22.60 9.06 -24.73
C ALA A 43 21.57 7.99 -24.34
N LYS A 44 21.49 6.88 -25.10
CA LYS A 44 20.60 5.75 -24.80
C LYS A 44 20.95 5.11 -23.45
N LYS A 45 22.23 4.89 -23.17
CA LYS A 45 22.70 4.33 -21.89
C LYS A 45 22.37 5.26 -20.72
N ASN A 46 22.63 6.56 -20.88
CA ASN A 46 22.31 7.56 -19.85
C ASN A 46 20.81 7.64 -19.60
N TYR A 47 20.00 7.68 -20.67
CA TYR A 47 18.54 7.69 -20.55
C TYR A 47 18.01 6.45 -19.81
N GLN A 48 18.50 5.24 -20.15
CA GLN A 48 18.11 4.02 -19.46
C GLN A 48 18.49 4.05 -17.98
N LYS A 49 19.69 4.56 -17.65
CA LYS A 49 20.13 4.73 -16.26
C LYS A 49 19.22 5.70 -15.50
N THR A 50 19.00 6.90 -16.03
CA THR A 50 18.12 7.91 -15.40
C THR A 50 16.69 7.39 -15.25
N LYS A 51 16.16 6.67 -16.25
CA LYS A 51 14.84 6.05 -16.16
C LYS A 51 14.76 5.03 -15.01
N LEU A 52 15.79 4.20 -14.84
CA LEU A 52 15.82 3.19 -13.78
C LEU A 52 15.98 3.82 -12.39
N GLU A 53 16.80 4.87 -12.28
CA GLU A 53 16.92 5.66 -11.04
C GLU A 53 15.59 6.34 -10.69
N ALA A 54 14.93 6.97 -11.66
CA ALA A 54 13.63 7.62 -11.46
C ALA A 54 12.53 6.61 -11.07
N ASP A 55 12.46 5.44 -11.71
CA ASP A 55 11.51 4.38 -11.33
C ASP A 55 11.74 3.91 -9.88
N GLN A 56 13.01 3.75 -9.49
CA GLN A 56 13.37 3.35 -8.13
C GLN A 56 12.96 4.42 -7.10
N ASP A 57 13.20 5.70 -7.40
CA ASP A 57 12.83 6.80 -6.51
C ASP A 57 11.31 6.95 -6.37
N ILE A 58 10.56 6.79 -7.47
CA ILE A 58 9.09 6.79 -7.46
C ILE A 58 8.57 5.64 -6.60
N LYS A 59 9.11 4.42 -6.77
CA LYS A 59 8.74 3.27 -5.95
C LYS A 59 9.05 3.51 -4.49
N ALA A 60 10.23 4.04 -4.16
CA ALA A 60 10.62 4.35 -2.80
C ALA A 60 9.68 5.38 -2.16
N LEU A 61 9.36 6.47 -2.87
CA LEU A 61 8.44 7.50 -2.39
C LEU A 61 7.03 6.94 -2.19
N THR A 62 6.56 6.11 -3.12
CA THR A 62 5.25 5.46 -3.04
C THR A 62 5.18 4.51 -1.86
N THR A 63 6.19 3.67 -1.64
CA THR A 63 6.28 2.78 -0.47
C THR A 63 6.28 3.59 0.85
N LYS A 64 7.06 4.67 0.94
CA LYS A 64 7.06 5.56 2.11
C LYS A 64 5.69 6.19 2.35
N LYS A 65 5.00 6.61 1.29
CA LYS A 65 3.66 7.19 1.36
C LYS A 65 2.63 6.17 1.83
N ILE A 66 2.65 4.95 1.29
CA ILE A 66 1.75 3.86 1.71
C ILE A 66 1.87 3.64 3.22
N PHE A 67 3.09 3.49 3.74
CA PHE A 67 3.29 3.29 5.17
C PHE A 67 2.87 4.50 6.01
N TYR A 68 3.18 5.70 5.55
CA TYR A 68 2.78 6.93 6.22
C TYR A 68 1.26 7.05 6.30
N ASP A 69 0.56 6.92 5.18
CA ASP A 69 -0.89 7.03 5.11
C ASP A 69 -1.57 5.90 5.91
N ALA A 70 -1.02 4.69 5.86
CA ALA A 70 -1.52 3.56 6.64
C ALA A 70 -1.43 3.81 8.16
N ILE A 71 -0.32 4.38 8.64
CA ILE A 71 -0.11 4.64 10.07
C ILE A 71 -0.89 5.86 10.56
N ILE A 72 -0.84 6.97 9.82
CA ILE A 72 -1.50 8.22 10.23
C ILE A 72 -3.03 8.09 10.20
N ASN A 73 -3.56 7.30 9.26
CA ASN A 73 -5.00 7.04 9.19
C ASN A 73 -5.41 5.73 9.87
N ALA A 74 -4.53 5.13 10.67
CA ALA A 74 -4.88 3.94 11.44
C ALA A 74 -5.91 4.28 12.52
N GLY A 75 -6.81 3.33 12.76
CA GLY A 75 -7.90 3.47 13.73
C GLY A 75 -9.24 3.68 13.05
N LEU A 76 -10.17 4.21 13.84
CA LEU A 76 -11.57 4.40 13.51
C LEU A 76 -11.93 5.85 13.82
N SER A 77 -12.88 6.45 13.08
CA SER A 77 -13.32 7.84 13.34
C SER A 77 -14.21 7.96 14.60
N CYS A 78 -14.15 6.98 15.48
CA CYS A 78 -14.74 6.99 16.82
C CYS A 78 -14.39 8.29 17.56
N LYS A 79 -15.42 9.10 17.83
CA LYS A 79 -15.30 10.43 18.45
C LYS A 79 -14.59 10.45 19.82
N TYR A 80 -14.50 9.31 20.50
CA TYR A 80 -14.11 9.22 21.92
C TYR A 80 -12.78 8.48 22.19
N GLY A 81 -12.01 8.11 21.16
CA GLY A 81 -10.59 7.77 21.28
C GLY A 81 -10.24 6.35 21.78
N ALA A 82 -8.93 6.08 21.93
CA ALA A 82 -8.30 4.76 22.02
C ALA A 82 -8.46 3.97 23.35
N LYS A 83 -9.27 4.43 24.31
CA LYS A 83 -9.43 3.79 25.63
C LYS A 83 -10.69 2.95 25.81
N GLN A 84 -11.44 2.76 24.73
CA GLN A 84 -12.70 2.03 24.77
C GLN A 84 -12.48 0.52 24.91
N GLN A 85 -13.43 -0.14 25.56
CA GLN A 85 -13.43 -1.60 25.66
C GLN A 85 -14.03 -2.22 24.40
N TYR A 86 -13.24 -3.04 23.72
CA TYR A 86 -13.67 -3.72 22.49
C TYR A 86 -14.37 -5.05 22.81
N ILE A 87 -15.53 -5.29 22.21
CA ILE A 87 -16.32 -6.51 22.40
C ILE A 87 -16.59 -7.18 21.05
N ASN A 88 -16.33 -8.49 20.98
CA ASN A 88 -16.64 -9.31 19.81
C ASN A 88 -18.13 -9.71 19.79
N ARG A 89 -18.87 -9.25 18.79
CA ARG A 89 -20.27 -9.61 18.50
C ARG A 89 -20.43 -10.11 17.06
N THR A 90 -19.39 -10.71 16.49
CA THR A 90 -19.39 -11.17 15.09
C THR A 90 -19.92 -12.60 14.89
N ALA A 91 -20.20 -13.35 15.97
CA ALA A 91 -20.47 -14.79 15.99
C ALA A 91 -19.31 -15.68 15.52
N VAL A 92 -18.13 -15.11 15.26
CA VAL A 92 -16.95 -15.85 14.82
C VAL A 92 -15.89 -15.80 15.92
N ASN A 93 -15.52 -16.97 16.41
CA ASN A 93 -14.41 -17.10 17.34
C ASN A 93 -13.13 -17.30 16.52
N GLN A 94 -12.40 -16.22 16.27
CA GLN A 94 -11.13 -16.28 15.55
C GLN A 94 -10.01 -16.42 16.58
N GLY A 95 -9.36 -17.59 16.65
CA GLY A 95 -8.36 -17.94 17.67
C GLY A 95 -7.17 -16.98 17.79
N ASN A 96 -6.92 -16.12 16.80
CA ASN A 96 -5.84 -15.11 16.78
C ASN A 96 -6.36 -13.66 16.63
N ALA A 97 -7.65 -13.40 16.84
CA ALA A 97 -8.23 -12.07 16.67
C ALA A 97 -8.02 -11.10 17.83
N ASN A 98 -7.01 -11.35 18.69
CA ASN A 98 -6.69 -10.47 19.80
C ASN A 98 -6.48 -9.01 19.34
N PHE A 99 -5.88 -8.80 18.16
CA PHE A 99 -5.74 -7.46 17.60
C PHE A 99 -7.08 -6.82 17.19
N ILE A 100 -8.02 -7.58 16.63
CA ILE A 100 -9.32 -7.02 16.18
C ILE A 100 -10.09 -6.43 17.37
N TYR A 101 -10.00 -7.10 18.52
CA TYR A 101 -10.80 -6.80 19.70
C TYR A 101 -9.99 -6.19 20.85
N ASN A 102 -8.83 -5.58 20.57
CA ASN A 102 -8.11 -4.75 21.54
C ASN A 102 -8.31 -3.25 21.24
N GLY A 103 -7.81 -2.37 22.11
CA GLY A 103 -7.89 -0.91 21.90
C GLY A 103 -6.91 -0.36 20.85
N SER A 104 -5.87 -1.13 20.49
CA SER A 104 -4.77 -0.62 19.68
C SER A 104 -5.14 -0.43 18.22
N ALA A 105 -4.82 0.72 17.64
CA ALA A 105 -5.02 0.99 16.21
C ALA A 105 -3.94 0.32 15.34
N ILE A 106 -2.73 0.15 15.87
CA ILE A 106 -1.55 -0.32 15.14
C ILE A 106 -0.84 -1.41 15.94
N ARG A 107 -0.55 -2.53 15.26
CA ARG A 107 0.33 -3.59 15.75
C ARG A 107 1.46 -3.82 14.77
N VAL A 108 2.63 -4.07 15.32
CA VAL A 108 3.86 -4.34 14.57
C VAL A 108 4.53 -5.56 15.18
N GLY A 109 5.14 -6.39 14.35
CA GLY A 109 5.73 -7.65 14.79
C GLY A 109 6.57 -8.30 13.71
N GLU A 110 7.08 -9.49 13.97
CA GLU A 110 7.79 -10.29 12.96
C GLU A 110 6.80 -11.08 12.11
N ILE A 111 7.06 -11.20 10.81
CA ILE A 111 6.17 -11.90 9.88
C ILE A 111 5.91 -13.36 10.30
N SER A 112 6.91 -14.00 10.90
CA SER A 112 6.86 -15.35 11.47
C SER A 112 5.70 -15.55 12.44
N ASN A 113 5.32 -14.52 13.20
CA ASN A 113 4.23 -14.59 14.19
C ASN A 113 2.84 -14.68 13.54
N ILE A 114 2.70 -14.19 12.30
CA ILE A 114 1.39 -14.10 11.62
C ILE A 114 1.30 -14.93 10.33
N THR A 115 2.38 -15.63 9.94
CA THR A 115 2.41 -16.48 8.74
C THR A 115 1.22 -17.44 8.69
N ASN A 116 0.94 -18.15 9.78
CA ASN A 116 -0.18 -19.09 9.85
C ASN A 116 -1.54 -18.38 9.72
N PHE A 117 -1.67 -17.17 10.30
CA PHE A 117 -2.88 -16.38 10.21
C PHE A 117 -3.17 -15.95 8.76
N ILE A 118 -2.16 -15.50 8.03
CA ILE A 118 -2.28 -15.10 6.62
C ILE A 118 -2.53 -16.33 5.74
N GLN A 119 -1.78 -17.43 5.94
CA GLN A 119 -1.93 -18.66 5.17
C GLN A 119 -3.31 -19.32 5.34
N ASN A 120 -3.84 -19.40 6.57
CA ASN A 120 -5.16 -19.97 6.80
C ASN A 120 -6.26 -19.14 6.13
N SER A 121 -6.05 -17.84 5.97
CA SER A 121 -7.00 -16.92 5.35
C SER A 121 -6.95 -16.94 3.81
N LEU A 122 -5.91 -17.54 3.24
CA LEU A 122 -5.64 -17.67 1.80
C LEU A 122 -6.35 -18.86 1.13
N GLY A 123 -6.89 -19.80 1.92
CA GLY A 123 -7.43 -21.06 1.39
C GLY A 123 -6.34 -21.90 0.70
N ASP A 124 -6.67 -22.52 -0.43
CA ASP A 124 -5.76 -23.41 -1.17
C ASP A 124 -4.62 -22.70 -1.91
N ASN A 125 -4.57 -21.36 -1.90
CA ASN A 125 -3.54 -20.55 -2.58
C ASN A 125 -2.22 -20.48 -1.78
N LYS A 126 -1.55 -21.63 -1.62
CA LYS A 126 -0.30 -21.80 -0.86
C LYS A 126 0.98 -21.32 -1.57
N GLY A 127 0.89 -20.29 -2.43
CA GLY A 127 1.99 -19.87 -3.31
C GLY A 127 2.94 -18.78 -2.77
N PHE A 128 2.73 -18.28 -1.55
CA PHE A 128 3.51 -17.17 -1.00
C PHE A 128 4.75 -17.64 -0.25
N LEU A 129 5.91 -17.10 -0.63
CA LEU A 129 7.17 -17.19 0.10
C LEU A 129 7.39 -15.88 0.88
N TYR A 130 7.23 -15.94 2.20
CA TYR A 130 7.52 -14.81 3.07
C TYR A 130 9.03 -14.60 3.21
N GLN A 131 9.46 -13.35 3.35
CA GLN A 131 10.87 -13.07 3.60
C GLN A 131 11.19 -13.22 5.10
N ASN A 132 12.07 -14.15 5.45
CA ASN A 132 12.52 -14.33 6.84
C ASN A 132 13.13 -13.05 7.42
N ASN A 133 13.01 -12.88 8.75
CA ASN A 133 13.55 -11.74 9.51
C ASN A 133 13.04 -10.38 9.02
N THR A 134 11.80 -10.33 8.51
CA THR A 134 11.09 -9.09 8.20
C THR A 134 9.94 -8.85 9.15
N ASN A 135 9.60 -7.59 9.33
CA ASN A 135 8.44 -7.19 10.12
C ASN A 135 7.18 -7.06 9.27
N TYR A 136 6.04 -7.02 9.95
CA TYR A 136 4.75 -6.61 9.39
C TYR A 136 4.20 -5.38 10.12
N ILE A 137 3.28 -4.69 9.47
CA ILE A 137 2.45 -3.64 10.07
C ILE A 137 1.00 -4.06 9.91
N MET A 138 0.29 -4.19 11.01
CA MET A 138 -1.14 -4.49 11.06
C MET A 138 -1.86 -3.27 11.60
N ILE A 139 -2.89 -2.82 10.89
CA ILE A 139 -3.68 -1.64 11.27
C ILE A 139 -5.15 -1.97 11.26
N LYS A 140 -5.89 -1.31 12.15
CA LYS A 140 -7.32 -1.13 12.00
C LYS A 140 -7.55 0.03 11.05
N SER A 141 -8.50 -0.12 10.16
CA SER A 141 -8.89 0.93 9.25
C SER A 141 -10.40 0.97 9.08
N GLU A 142 -10.85 2.13 8.64
CA GLU A 142 -12.22 2.38 8.28
C GLU A 142 -12.34 2.71 6.79
N LYS A 143 -13.38 2.19 6.14
CA LYS A 143 -13.67 2.49 4.73
C LYS A 143 -14.80 3.50 4.53
N SER A 144 -15.84 3.41 5.36
CA SER A 144 -16.96 4.35 5.34
C SER A 144 -17.68 4.32 6.68
N PHE A 145 -18.30 5.43 7.03
CA PHE A 145 -18.93 5.62 8.33
C PHE A 145 -20.23 6.38 8.25
N THR A 146 -21.01 6.24 9.31
CA THR A 146 -22.22 7.00 9.56
C THR A 146 -22.47 7.05 11.07
N SER A 147 -23.59 7.62 11.46
CA SER A 147 -24.10 7.58 12.82
C SER A 147 -25.40 6.78 12.91
N LEU A 148 -25.78 6.38 14.10
CA LEU A 148 -27.08 5.79 14.36
C LEU A 148 -28.20 6.82 14.19
N ALA A 149 -29.26 6.45 13.46
CA ALA A 149 -30.47 7.26 13.37
C ALA A 149 -31.31 7.18 14.66
N SER A 150 -31.24 6.05 15.36
CA SER A 150 -31.89 5.80 16.64
C SER A 150 -31.19 4.65 17.37
N ARG A 151 -31.57 4.40 18.63
CA ARG A 151 -31.06 3.27 19.42
C ARG A 151 -31.30 1.93 18.69
N PRO A 152 -30.32 1.01 18.63
CA PRO A 152 -30.50 -0.31 18.04
C PRO A 152 -31.55 -1.11 18.82
N ILE A 153 -32.37 -1.89 18.10
CA ILE A 153 -33.39 -2.77 18.69
C ILE A 153 -33.08 -4.20 18.29
N ASN A 154 -32.66 -5.02 19.25
CA ASN A 154 -32.21 -6.39 19.04
C ASN A 154 -31.11 -6.48 17.95
N LEU A 155 -31.43 -7.12 16.83
CA LEU A 155 -30.52 -7.27 15.69
C LEU A 155 -30.60 -6.10 14.72
N SER A 156 -31.49 -5.13 14.92
CA SER A 156 -31.73 -4.06 13.96
C SER A 156 -30.93 -2.80 14.31
N LEU A 157 -30.15 -2.35 13.34
CA LEU A 157 -29.25 -1.21 13.43
C LEU A 157 -29.68 -0.12 12.44
N PRO A 158 -30.41 0.91 12.90
CA PRO A 158 -30.87 2.01 12.05
C PRO A 158 -29.77 3.06 11.84
N LEU A 159 -29.53 3.41 10.59
CA LEU A 159 -28.44 4.30 10.15
C LEU A 159 -28.97 5.68 9.75
N ALA A 160 -28.22 6.73 10.07
CA ALA A 160 -28.56 8.11 9.71
C ALA A 160 -28.42 8.38 8.21
N THR A 161 -27.51 7.68 7.53
CA THR A 161 -27.33 7.76 6.08
C THR A 161 -27.30 6.38 5.47
N SER A 162 -27.74 6.27 4.22
CA SER A 162 -27.70 5.02 3.47
C SER A 162 -26.25 4.60 3.20
N GLN A 163 -25.96 3.30 3.38
CA GLN A 163 -24.59 2.76 3.23
C GLN A 163 -24.54 1.61 2.22
N GLN A 164 -23.45 1.51 1.47
CA GLN A 164 -23.22 0.43 0.52
C GLN A 164 -22.49 -0.77 1.15
N TRP A 165 -22.87 -1.12 2.36
CA TRP A 165 -22.35 -2.30 3.04
C TRP A 165 -22.98 -3.58 2.48
N HIS A 166 -22.43 -4.73 2.86
CA HIS A 166 -22.91 -6.03 2.39
C HIS A 166 -23.03 -7.03 3.53
N SER A 167 -23.84 -8.07 3.32
CA SER A 167 -23.88 -9.22 4.22
C SER A 167 -22.49 -9.81 4.41
N GLY A 168 -22.14 -10.08 5.67
CA GLY A 168 -20.84 -10.57 6.09
C GLY A 168 -19.82 -9.49 6.41
N ASP A 169 -20.05 -8.22 6.10
CA ASP A 169 -19.16 -7.12 6.49
C ASP A 169 -19.08 -7.00 8.01
N TYR A 170 -17.92 -6.56 8.52
CA TYR A 170 -17.75 -6.20 9.93
C TYR A 170 -17.95 -4.70 10.10
N LEU A 171 -18.68 -4.33 11.15
CA LEU A 171 -18.90 -2.95 11.55
C LEU A 171 -18.39 -2.74 12.96
N ALA A 172 -17.87 -1.55 13.24
CA ALA A 172 -17.57 -1.08 14.58
C ALA A 172 -18.65 -0.09 15.02
N LEU A 173 -19.36 -0.40 16.10
CA LEU A 173 -20.29 0.50 16.78
C LEU A 173 -19.57 1.10 17.97
N CYS A 174 -19.70 2.41 18.17
CA CYS A 174 -18.82 3.12 19.08
C CYS A 174 -19.55 4.22 19.84
N ASN A 175 -19.49 4.17 21.16
CA ASN A 175 -19.97 5.20 22.08
C ASN A 175 -18.81 5.72 22.94
N ASN A 176 -19.03 6.32 24.11
CA ASN A 176 -17.94 6.85 24.94
C ASN A 176 -17.03 5.77 25.54
N ASP A 177 -17.58 4.59 25.83
CA ASP A 177 -16.94 3.60 26.71
C ASP A 177 -16.60 2.29 25.97
N TYR A 178 -17.35 1.97 24.91
CA TYR A 178 -17.33 0.65 24.28
C TYR A 178 -17.22 0.73 22.76
N VAL A 179 -16.58 -0.30 22.20
CA VAL A 179 -16.60 -0.60 20.76
C VAL A 179 -17.10 -2.02 20.54
N ASP A 180 -18.29 -2.15 19.97
CA ASP A 180 -18.83 -3.45 19.57
C ASP A 180 -18.48 -3.73 18.12
N ILE A 181 -17.67 -4.77 17.89
CA ILE A 181 -17.42 -5.27 16.53
C ILE A 181 -18.50 -6.28 16.18
N VAL A 182 -19.42 -5.88 15.30
CA VAL A 182 -20.60 -6.66 14.89
C VAL A 182 -20.45 -7.16 13.45
N LYS A 183 -21.28 -8.14 13.07
CA LYS A 183 -21.34 -8.67 11.71
C LYS A 183 -22.70 -8.40 11.08
N VAL A 184 -22.69 -7.91 9.84
CA VAL A 184 -23.90 -7.69 9.04
C VAL A 184 -24.49 -9.02 8.60
N ALA A 185 -25.75 -9.28 8.94
CA ALA A 185 -26.54 -10.40 8.43
C ALA A 185 -27.21 -10.04 7.10
N SER A 186 -27.91 -8.91 7.05
CA SER A 186 -28.58 -8.40 5.86
C SER A 186 -28.76 -6.88 5.95
N ILE A 187 -29.12 -6.26 4.82
CA ILE A 187 -29.34 -4.82 4.71
C ILE A 187 -30.67 -4.62 4.00
N ASP A 188 -31.45 -3.65 4.47
CA ASP A 188 -32.73 -3.30 3.85
C ASP A 188 -32.55 -2.69 2.46
N LYS A 189 -33.66 -2.57 1.71
CA LYS A 189 -33.64 -2.06 0.33
C LYS A 189 -33.17 -0.61 0.26
N ASP A 190 -33.57 0.20 1.25
CA ASP A 190 -33.26 1.63 1.33
C ASP A 190 -31.86 1.89 1.91
N LYS A 191 -31.17 0.82 2.32
CA LYS A 191 -29.81 0.82 2.90
C LYS A 191 -29.65 1.67 4.16
N SER A 192 -30.77 2.01 4.79
CA SER A 192 -30.87 2.79 6.02
C SER A 192 -30.94 1.91 7.27
N ARG A 193 -31.04 0.59 7.11
CA ARG A 193 -31.11 -0.35 8.23
C ARG A 193 -30.32 -1.61 7.96
N VAL A 194 -29.43 -1.91 8.89
CA VAL A 194 -28.64 -3.14 8.89
C VAL A 194 -29.25 -4.10 9.89
N ASN A 195 -29.42 -5.37 9.49
CA ASN A 195 -29.69 -6.44 10.44
C ASN A 195 -28.37 -7.14 10.77
N LEU A 196 -28.15 -7.39 12.05
CA LEU A 196 -26.93 -7.96 12.61
C LEU A 196 -27.10 -9.47 12.84
N VAL A 197 -25.99 -10.20 12.84
CA VAL A 197 -25.99 -11.63 13.20
C VAL A 197 -26.20 -11.81 14.71
N ILE A 198 -25.59 -10.93 15.51
CA ILE A 198 -25.73 -10.89 16.97
C ILE A 198 -25.99 -9.43 17.37
N ALA A 199 -26.89 -9.24 18.33
CA ALA A 199 -27.17 -7.91 18.89
C ALA A 199 -25.91 -7.32 19.56
N PRO A 200 -25.73 -6.00 19.54
CA PRO A 200 -24.71 -5.34 20.35
C PRO A 200 -24.85 -5.77 21.82
N ALA A 201 -23.73 -5.92 22.52
CA ALA A 201 -23.71 -6.21 23.95
C ALA A 201 -23.96 -4.95 24.78
N ASN A 202 -23.52 -3.80 24.28
CA ASN A 202 -23.65 -2.51 24.97
C ASN A 202 -24.79 -1.67 24.41
N GLU A 203 -25.18 -0.65 25.17
CA GLU A 203 -26.17 0.33 24.74
C GLU A 203 -25.53 1.39 23.84
N PHE A 204 -26.15 1.63 22.70
CA PHE A 204 -25.75 2.68 21.76
C PHE A 204 -26.98 3.54 21.47
N ASP A 205 -26.79 4.83 21.33
CA ASP A 205 -27.84 5.82 21.16
C ASP A 205 -27.77 6.52 19.81
N ARG A 206 -28.81 7.31 19.52
CA ARG A 206 -28.84 8.15 18.32
C ARG A 206 -27.60 9.04 18.27
N GLY A 207 -26.93 9.05 17.12
CA GLY A 207 -25.73 9.85 16.91
C GLY A 207 -24.42 9.10 17.21
N ASP A 208 -24.47 7.94 17.88
CA ASP A 208 -23.28 7.11 18.06
C ASP A 208 -22.76 6.60 16.72
N TYR A 209 -21.46 6.35 16.68
CA TYR A 209 -20.76 6.05 15.43
C TYR A 209 -20.99 4.60 14.99
N VAL A 210 -21.09 4.42 13.67
CA VAL A 210 -21.05 3.11 13.01
C VAL A 210 -20.12 3.19 11.79
N GLY A 211 -19.05 2.41 11.82
CA GLY A 211 -18.04 2.38 10.77
C GLY A 211 -17.84 1.01 10.17
N LYS A 212 -17.59 0.91 8.86
CA LYS A 212 -17.15 -0.34 8.24
C LYS A 212 -15.71 -0.62 8.63
N PHE A 213 -15.55 -1.68 9.42
CA PHE A 213 -14.30 -2.07 10.04
C PHE A 213 -13.50 -3.01 9.14
N SER A 214 -12.20 -2.74 9.00
CA SER A 214 -11.27 -3.66 8.36
C SER A 214 -9.92 -3.73 9.06
N VAL A 215 -9.24 -4.86 8.89
CA VAL A 215 -7.84 -5.02 9.27
C VAL A 215 -6.99 -5.13 8.03
N GLN A 216 -5.98 -4.28 7.94
CA GLN A 216 -4.98 -4.32 6.88
C GLN A 216 -3.64 -4.79 7.46
N ILE A 217 -2.94 -5.67 6.75
CA ILE A 217 -1.60 -6.14 7.11
C ILE A 217 -0.68 -5.88 5.93
N PHE A 218 0.37 -5.10 6.16
CA PHE A 218 1.45 -4.83 5.22
C PHE A 218 2.64 -5.72 5.55
N TYR A 219 3.11 -6.48 4.56
CA TYR A 219 4.22 -7.42 4.72
C TYR A 219 4.95 -7.66 3.40
N ILE A 220 6.15 -8.25 3.50
CA ILE A 220 6.95 -8.62 2.34
C ILE A 220 6.77 -10.11 2.03
N ALA A 221 6.45 -10.41 0.79
CA ALA A 221 6.38 -11.77 0.28
C ALA A 221 6.76 -11.81 -1.20
N ALA A 222 6.94 -13.01 -1.73
CA ALA A 222 7.09 -13.28 -3.15
C ALA A 222 6.10 -14.39 -3.53
N ILE A 223 5.63 -14.37 -4.78
CA ILE A 223 4.89 -15.51 -5.33
C ILE A 223 5.91 -16.46 -5.94
N HIS A 224 5.85 -17.73 -5.54
CA HIS A 224 6.71 -18.75 -6.10
C HIS A 224 6.24 -19.12 -7.52
N ASP A 225 7.01 -18.73 -8.54
CA ASP A 225 6.82 -19.25 -9.90
C ASP A 225 7.45 -20.64 -10.00
N GLN A 226 6.61 -21.67 -10.07
CA GLN A 226 7.03 -23.06 -10.22
C GLN A 226 7.85 -23.31 -11.50
N LYS A 227 7.81 -22.39 -12.49
CA LYS A 227 8.53 -22.53 -13.77
C LYS A 227 9.89 -21.81 -13.78
N ASN A 228 10.15 -20.88 -12.87
CA ASN A 228 11.39 -20.09 -12.87
C ASN A 228 11.91 -19.81 -11.46
N SER A 229 12.62 -20.79 -10.90
CA SER A 229 13.08 -20.83 -9.51
C SER A 229 14.32 -19.97 -9.22
N GLN A 230 14.96 -19.37 -10.24
CA GLN A 230 16.31 -18.80 -10.07
C GLN A 230 16.34 -17.35 -9.58
N LYS A 231 15.21 -16.63 -9.55
CA LYS A 231 15.16 -15.25 -9.04
C LYS A 231 13.86 -14.96 -8.30
N ILE A 232 13.93 -14.92 -6.97
CA ILE A 232 12.81 -14.51 -6.12
C ILE A 232 12.75 -12.99 -6.11
N ILE A 233 11.64 -12.42 -6.59
CA ILE A 233 11.38 -10.98 -6.51
C ILE A 233 10.35 -10.75 -5.40
N TYR A 234 10.83 -10.17 -4.30
CA TYR A 234 9.97 -9.77 -3.19
C TYR A 234 9.19 -8.51 -3.52
N SER A 235 7.98 -8.42 -2.99
CA SER A 235 7.09 -7.27 -3.14
C SER A 235 6.44 -6.92 -1.81
N LEU A 236 6.04 -5.67 -1.66
CA LEU A 236 5.15 -5.23 -0.59
C LEU A 236 3.73 -5.67 -0.94
N TYR A 237 3.11 -6.43 -0.04
CA TYR A 237 1.71 -6.85 -0.12
C TYR A 237 0.87 -6.18 0.96
N MET A 238 -0.41 -5.99 0.65
CA MET A 238 -1.44 -5.67 1.63
C MET A 238 -2.48 -6.77 1.67
N TYR A 239 -2.63 -7.39 2.83
CA TYR A 239 -3.76 -8.26 3.16
C TYR A 239 -4.86 -7.39 3.78
N ASN A 240 -6.10 -7.51 3.31
CA ASN A 240 -7.25 -6.73 3.78
C ASN A 240 -8.41 -7.65 4.14
N LYS A 241 -8.87 -7.58 5.40
CA LYS A 241 -9.99 -8.36 5.94
C LYS A 241 -11.10 -7.40 6.40
N GLU A 242 -12.19 -7.35 5.65
CA GLU A 242 -13.33 -6.44 5.90
C GLU A 242 -14.58 -7.15 6.50
N GLY A 243 -14.51 -8.46 6.77
CA GLY A 243 -15.70 -9.24 7.13
C GLY A 243 -15.47 -10.74 7.17
N SER A 244 -16.55 -11.53 7.10
CA SER A 244 -16.48 -13.00 7.12
C SER A 244 -15.98 -13.64 5.83
N LYS A 245 -15.99 -12.91 4.71
CA LYS A 245 -15.41 -13.39 3.44
C LYS A 245 -13.90 -13.57 3.56
N SER A 246 -13.29 -14.41 2.72
CA SER A 246 -11.83 -14.53 2.64
C SER A 246 -11.19 -13.16 2.43
N ALA A 247 -10.00 -12.97 2.96
CA ALA A 247 -9.29 -11.71 2.82
C ALA A 247 -8.85 -11.48 1.37
N ALA A 248 -8.80 -10.21 0.97
CA ALA A 248 -8.23 -9.81 -0.31
C ALA A 248 -6.74 -9.49 -0.12
N ILE A 249 -5.92 -9.86 -1.09
CA ILE A 249 -4.48 -9.58 -1.07
C ILE A 249 -4.11 -8.80 -2.32
N TYR A 250 -3.38 -7.70 -2.11
CA TYR A 250 -2.99 -6.78 -3.16
C TYR A 250 -1.45 -6.69 -3.22
N PRO A 251 -0.82 -7.00 -4.36
CA PRO A 251 0.56 -6.58 -4.58
C PRO A 251 0.56 -5.05 -4.72
N LEU A 252 1.34 -4.38 -3.88
CA LEU A 252 1.42 -2.92 -3.88
C LEU A 252 2.62 -2.43 -4.68
N ILE A 253 3.83 -2.87 -4.31
CA ILE A 253 5.08 -2.41 -4.93
C ILE A 253 6.04 -3.59 -5.08
N GLU A 254 6.48 -3.83 -6.30
CA GLU A 254 7.48 -4.86 -6.62
C GLU A 254 8.90 -4.41 -6.28
N GLY A 255 9.74 -5.36 -5.87
CA GLY A 255 11.17 -5.17 -5.57
C GLY A 255 11.46 -4.71 -4.15
N VAL A 256 10.44 -4.58 -3.30
CA VAL A 256 10.58 -4.20 -1.89
C VAL A 256 11.01 -5.42 -1.07
N SER A 257 12.07 -5.28 -0.29
CA SER A 257 12.61 -6.31 0.59
C SER A 257 13.11 -5.75 1.92
N ASN A 258 13.46 -6.64 2.86
CA ASN A 258 14.08 -6.33 4.15
C ASN A 258 13.30 -5.28 4.96
N LEU A 259 11.97 -5.42 5.04
CA LEU A 259 11.13 -4.54 5.85
C LEU A 259 11.47 -4.73 7.33
N ASN A 260 11.96 -3.68 7.99
CA ASN A 260 12.31 -3.67 9.41
C ASN A 260 11.74 -2.42 10.07
N ILE A 261 11.15 -2.62 11.25
CA ILE A 261 10.47 -1.58 12.03
C ILE A 261 11.20 -1.42 13.35
N SER A 262 11.39 -0.17 13.75
CA SER A 262 11.90 0.19 15.06
C SER A 262 11.06 1.30 15.66
N TYR A 263 11.01 1.36 16.98
CA TYR A 263 10.30 2.42 17.70
C TYR A 263 11.27 3.26 18.53
N SER A 264 10.87 4.50 18.76
CA SER A 264 11.64 5.45 19.55
C SER A 264 11.38 5.31 21.04
N ILE A 265 12.44 5.43 21.84
CA ILE A 265 12.39 5.62 23.28
C ILE A 265 13.23 6.85 23.63
N LEU A 266 12.67 7.75 24.43
CA LEU A 266 13.40 8.85 25.05
C LEU A 266 13.99 8.37 26.39
N ASN A 267 15.32 8.43 26.52
CA ASN A 267 16.02 8.17 27.77
C ASN A 267 16.89 9.37 28.12
N LYS A 268 16.47 10.17 29.12
CA LYS A 268 17.21 11.34 29.62
C LYS A 268 17.76 12.21 28.47
N ASP A 269 16.85 12.60 27.56
CA ASP A 269 17.09 13.42 26.36
C ASP A 269 17.77 12.74 25.15
N ASN A 270 18.15 11.47 25.25
CA ASN A 270 18.64 10.70 24.09
C ASN A 270 17.54 9.87 23.43
N LEU A 271 17.40 10.03 22.12
CA LEU A 271 16.51 9.21 21.28
C LEU A 271 17.18 7.88 20.92
N ILE A 272 16.62 6.78 21.39
CA ILE A 272 17.10 5.42 21.10
C ILE A 272 16.07 4.70 20.24
N TRP A 273 16.53 4.05 19.17
CA TRP A 273 15.70 3.18 18.34
C TRP A 273 15.81 1.74 18.81
N LYS A 274 14.67 1.11 19.15
CA LYS A 274 14.60 -0.31 19.48
C LYS A 274 13.90 -1.10 18.38
N HIS A 275 14.48 -2.26 18.04
CA HIS A 275 13.90 -3.19 17.09
C HIS A 275 12.69 -3.92 17.66
N ILE A 276 11.81 -4.36 16.76
CA ILE A 276 10.59 -5.09 17.10
C ILE A 276 10.84 -6.57 16.87
N ILE A 277 10.88 -7.31 17.98
CA ILE A 277 11.17 -8.76 18.03
C ILE A 277 9.94 -9.60 18.41
N LYS A 278 8.84 -8.95 18.81
CA LYS A 278 7.58 -9.60 19.18
C LYS A 278 6.42 -8.72 18.76
N ASP A 279 5.24 -9.32 18.66
CA ASP A 279 4.00 -8.58 18.43
C ASP A 279 3.83 -7.52 19.52
N THR A 280 3.71 -6.29 19.05
CA THR A 280 3.75 -5.09 19.87
C THR A 280 2.64 -4.16 19.40
N ASP A 281 1.70 -3.89 20.29
CA ASP A 281 0.71 -2.84 20.11
C ASP A 281 1.37 -1.48 20.36
N VAL A 282 1.26 -0.58 19.39
CA VAL A 282 1.94 0.72 19.41
C VAL A 282 1.43 1.61 20.53
N ASP A 283 0.11 1.58 20.77
CA ASP A 283 -0.56 2.40 21.76
C ASP A 283 -0.14 2.07 23.20
N ASP A 284 0.30 0.82 23.45
CA ASP A 284 0.72 0.35 24.77
C ASP A 284 2.11 0.89 25.18
N LEU A 285 2.97 1.20 24.19
CA LEU A 285 4.37 1.55 24.46
C LEU A 285 4.63 3.05 24.69
N LYS A 286 3.61 3.91 24.60
CA LYS A 286 3.75 5.38 24.65
C LYS A 286 4.85 5.92 23.73
N ILE A 287 5.06 5.26 22.59
CA ILE A 287 6.14 5.60 21.66
C ILE A 287 5.78 6.87 20.89
N LYS A 288 6.79 7.65 20.52
CA LYS A 288 6.61 8.95 19.84
C LYS A 288 6.76 8.87 18.33
N ALA A 289 7.43 7.83 17.85
CA ALA A 289 7.74 7.66 16.45
C ALA A 289 8.06 6.21 16.12
N LEU A 290 7.68 5.81 14.91
CA LEU A 290 8.12 4.59 14.25
C LEU A 290 9.12 4.94 13.16
N LYS A 291 10.15 4.11 13.04
CA LYS A 291 11.08 4.10 11.91
C LYS A 291 10.86 2.83 11.12
N ILE A 292 10.47 3.01 9.86
CA ILE A 292 10.27 1.92 8.90
C ILE A 292 11.40 1.99 7.91
N SER A 293 12.08 0.87 7.73
CA SER A 293 13.19 0.73 6.81
C SER A 293 12.98 -0.47 5.89
N PHE A 294 13.42 -0.34 4.65
CA PHE A 294 13.28 -1.36 3.62
C PHE A 294 14.35 -1.18 2.55
N ARG A 295 14.45 -2.15 1.65
CA ARG A 295 15.30 -2.10 0.47
C ARG A 295 14.45 -2.15 -0.80
N LEU A 296 14.92 -1.45 -1.83
CA LEU A 296 14.42 -1.54 -3.21
C LEU A 296 15.63 -1.76 -4.09
N ASN A 297 15.70 -2.91 -4.78
CA ASN A 297 16.84 -3.27 -5.63
C ASN A 297 18.19 -2.99 -4.93
N ASP A 298 18.35 -3.52 -3.71
CA ASP A 298 19.53 -3.41 -2.84
C ASP A 298 19.88 -2.02 -2.27
N LYS A 299 19.18 -0.95 -2.65
CA LYS A 299 19.33 0.36 -2.01
C LYS A 299 18.45 0.45 -0.76
N TYR A 300 19.02 1.01 0.31
CA TYR A 300 18.34 1.22 1.59
C TYR A 300 17.50 2.49 1.59
N PHE A 301 16.29 2.38 2.13
CA PHE A 301 15.39 3.51 2.34
C PHE A 301 14.77 3.44 3.73
N GLU A 302 14.52 4.60 4.31
CA GLU A 302 13.79 4.72 5.58
C GLU A 302 12.77 5.86 5.56
N LYS A 303 11.78 5.75 6.44
CA LYS A 303 10.81 6.77 6.79
C LYS A 303 10.58 6.75 8.30
N ILE A 304 10.70 7.91 8.91
CA ILE A 304 10.27 8.15 10.29
C ILE A 304 8.87 8.75 10.25
N ILE A 305 7.98 8.23 11.09
CA ILE A 305 6.59 8.64 11.23
C ILE A 305 6.39 8.97 12.70
N LEU A 306 5.97 10.21 12.97
CA LEU A 306 5.59 10.65 14.31
C LEU A 306 4.16 10.16 14.61
N LEU A 307 3.93 9.72 15.83
CA LEU A 307 2.66 9.18 16.32
C LEU A 307 1.98 10.17 17.25
#